data_AF-A0A7C1XRS8-F1
#
_entry.id   AF-A0A7C1XRS8-F1
#
_cell.length_a   1.000
_cell.length_b   1.000
_cell.length_c   1.000
_cell.angle_alpha   90.00
_cell.angle_beta   90.00
_cell.angle_gamma   90.00
#
_symmetry.space_group_name_H-M   'P 1'
#
loop_
_entity.id
_entity.type
_entity.pdbx_description
1 polymer ?
#
loop_
_entity_poly.entity_id
_entity_poly.type
_entity_poly.pdbx_seq_one_letter_code
_entity_poly.pdbx_strand_id
1 'polypeptide(L)'
;MSTPFDSPQRFESAMITAKVAKALRDSERRNAVSEQNRRILAKGDALLTKILSGSLLLNDTDQIEGISPSESGLSVYSRALTALKRLNDNQIHYTLTQHFKQYQSDIRRLIEFGQVDVDALTRLRGFFSALGDILREELASRAYDRPRDTLGVIN
;
A
#
# COMPACT_ATOMS: atom_id res chain seq x y z
N MET A 1 -3.85 -5.95 24.14
CA MET A 1 -2.38 -5.99 24.17
C MET A 1 -1.85 -5.77 22.75
N SER A 2 -1.30 -4.59 22.44
CA SER A 2 -0.60 -4.34 21.16
C SER A 2 0.91 -4.42 21.43
N THR A 3 1.63 -5.28 20.73
CA THR A 3 3.08 -5.45 20.90
C THR A 3 3.85 -4.25 20.30
N PRO A 4 4.96 -3.82 20.93
CA PRO A 4 5.75 -2.66 20.50
C PRO A 4 6.51 -2.83 19.16
N PHE A 5 6.54 -4.04 18.60
CA PHE A 5 7.30 -4.39 17.40
C PHE A 5 6.65 -3.98 16.06
N ASP A 6 5.39 -3.54 16.08
CA ASP A 6 4.62 -3.22 14.86
C ASP A 6 4.80 -1.76 14.35
N SER A 7 5.39 -0.87 15.16
CA SER A 7 5.48 0.55 14.85
C SER A 7 6.49 0.92 13.75
N PRO A 8 7.69 0.32 13.67
CA PRO A 8 8.67 0.69 12.65
C PRO A 8 8.23 0.26 11.24
N GLN A 9 7.65 -0.94 11.12
CA GLN A 9 7.20 -1.50 9.84
C GLN A 9 6.01 -0.74 9.25
N ARG A 10 5.10 -0.24 10.09
CA ARG A 10 3.98 0.62 9.67
C ARG A 10 4.44 1.99 9.21
N PHE A 11 5.39 2.60 9.93
CA PHE A 11 6.00 3.86 9.52
C PHE A 11 6.74 3.72 8.19
N GLU A 12 7.51 2.64 8.03
CA GLU A 12 8.20 2.35 6.78
C GLU A 12 7.20 2.18 5.63
N SER A 13 6.11 1.44 5.85
CA SER A 13 5.04 1.26 4.86
C SER A 13 4.33 2.57 4.51
N ALA A 14 4.07 3.44 5.49
CA ALA A 14 3.48 4.77 5.26
C ALA A 14 4.41 5.67 4.42
N MET A 15 5.71 5.61 4.70
CA MET A 15 6.70 6.35 3.93
C MET A 15 6.89 5.80 2.52
N ILE A 16 6.89 4.47 2.35
CA ILE A 16 6.98 3.81 1.04
C ILE A 16 5.76 4.18 0.18
N THR A 17 4.55 4.06 0.71
CA THR A 17 3.31 4.39 -0.03
C THR A 17 3.28 5.84 -0.49
N ALA A 18 3.68 6.79 0.36
CA ALA A 18 3.81 8.20 -0.02
C ALA A 18 4.87 8.43 -1.12
N LYS A 19 6.03 7.76 -1.02
CA LYS A 19 7.08 7.84 -2.03
C LYS A 19 6.63 7.26 -3.37
N VAL A 20 5.90 6.14 -3.36
CA VAL A 20 5.34 5.51 -4.56
C VAL A 20 4.31 6.43 -5.22
N ALA A 21 3.37 7.00 -4.46
CA ALA A 21 2.39 7.95 -5.00
C ALA A 21 3.07 9.17 -5.64
N LYS A 22 4.15 9.68 -5.02
CA LYS A 22 4.97 10.76 -5.59
C LYS A 22 5.67 10.34 -6.88
N ALA A 23 6.30 9.15 -6.90
CA ALA A 23 6.98 8.63 -8.08
C ALA A 23 6.01 8.47 -9.26
N LEU A 24 4.80 7.95 -9.01
CA LEU A 24 3.73 7.83 -10.01
C LEU A 24 3.32 9.19 -10.57
N ARG A 25 3.11 10.19 -9.71
CA ARG A 25 2.77 11.56 -10.13
C ARG A 25 3.89 12.21 -10.95
N ASP A 26 5.15 12.01 -10.56
CA ASP A 26 6.29 12.54 -11.31
C ASP A 26 6.44 11.85 -12.67
N SER A 27 6.14 10.55 -12.76
CA SER A 27 6.15 9.80 -14.01
C SER A 27 5.01 10.19 -14.95
N GLU A 28 3.81 10.42 -14.43
CA GLU A 28 2.67 11.00 -15.15
C GLU A 28 3.04 12.37 -15.76
N ARG A 29 3.62 13.27 -14.95
CA ARG A 29 3.97 14.64 -15.40
C ARG A 29 5.09 14.66 -16.45
N ARG A 30 6.08 13.77 -16.33
CA ARG A 30 7.28 13.76 -17.19
C ARG A 30 7.15 12.83 -18.39
N ASN A 31 6.09 12.03 -18.45
CA ASN A 31 5.92 10.92 -19.39
C ASN A 31 7.16 9.99 -19.45
N ALA A 32 7.83 9.82 -18.31
CA ALA A 32 9.07 9.06 -18.18
C ALA A 32 9.29 8.63 -16.73
N VAL A 33 9.94 7.47 -16.53
CA VAL A 33 10.30 6.96 -15.20
C VAL A 33 11.81 7.06 -15.01
N SER A 34 12.25 7.94 -14.11
CA SER A 34 13.66 8.05 -13.71
C SER A 34 14.14 6.79 -12.99
N GLU A 35 15.45 6.53 -13.01
CA GLU A 35 16.04 5.39 -12.29
C GLU A 35 15.72 5.40 -10.79
N GLN A 36 15.74 6.58 -10.17
CA GLN A 36 15.31 6.74 -8.77
C GLN A 36 13.84 6.36 -8.58
N ASN A 37 12.95 6.78 -9.49
CA ASN A 37 11.54 6.42 -9.43
C ASN A 37 11.33 4.93 -9.67
N ARG A 38 12.09 4.28 -10.57
CA ARG A 38 12.03 2.81 -10.78
C ARG A 38 12.31 2.06 -9.48
N ARG A 39 13.34 2.46 -8.72
CA ARG A 39 13.65 1.86 -7.41
C ARG A 39 12.56 2.06 -6.37
N ILE A 40 11.89 3.22 -6.38
CA ILE A 40 10.77 3.49 -5.49
C ILE A 40 9.57 2.63 -5.88
N LEU A 41 9.25 2.54 -7.17
CA LEU A 41 8.15 1.72 -7.70
C LEU A 41 8.39 0.23 -7.42
N ALA A 42 9.64 -0.25 -7.48
CA ALA A 42 9.97 -1.63 -7.11
C ALA A 42 9.65 -1.94 -5.62
N LYS A 43 9.77 -0.95 -4.72
CA LYS A 43 9.28 -1.09 -3.34
C LYS A 43 7.75 -1.13 -3.26
N GLY A 44 7.08 -0.41 -4.16
CA GLY A 44 5.63 -0.52 -4.36
C GLY A 44 5.20 -1.91 -4.84
N ASP A 45 5.92 -2.50 -5.79
CA ASP A 45 5.71 -3.88 -6.26
C ASP A 45 5.86 -4.88 -5.09
N ALA A 46 6.90 -4.75 -4.29
CA ALA A 46 7.10 -5.59 -3.12
C ALA A 46 5.98 -5.44 -2.08
N LEU A 47 5.42 -4.23 -1.91
CA LEU A 47 4.27 -4.02 -1.05
C LEU A 47 3.00 -4.68 -1.61
N LEU A 48 2.78 -4.61 -2.93
CA LEU A 48 1.68 -5.32 -3.60
C LEU A 48 1.83 -6.84 -3.47
N THR A 49 3.05 -7.39 -3.54
CA THR A 49 3.32 -8.81 -3.24
C THR A 49 2.87 -9.18 -1.83
N LYS A 50 3.12 -8.33 -0.82
CA LYS A 50 2.65 -8.56 0.56
C LYS A 50 1.12 -8.47 0.68
N ILE A 51 0.47 -7.59 -0.07
CA ILE A 51 -0.99 -7.48 -0.12
C ILE A 51 -1.57 -8.77 -0.74
N LEU A 52 -0.99 -9.22 -1.85
CA LEU A 52 -1.39 -10.43 -2.54
C LEU A 52 -1.20 -11.68 -1.65
N SER A 53 -0.07 -11.84 -0.97
CA SER A 53 0.13 -12.95 -0.03
C SER A 53 -0.89 -12.98 1.10
N GLY A 54 -1.35 -11.82 1.58
CA GLY A 54 -2.46 -11.73 2.53
C GLY A 54 -3.79 -12.15 1.92
N SER A 55 -4.06 -11.75 0.67
CA SER A 55 -5.31 -12.10 -0.02
C SER A 55 -5.50 -13.60 -0.23
N LEU A 56 -4.39 -14.34 -0.44
CA LEU A 56 -4.42 -15.79 -0.68
C LEU A 56 -4.84 -16.60 0.55
N LEU A 57 -4.64 -16.07 1.75
CA LEU A 57 -5.14 -16.74 2.97
C LEU A 57 -6.67 -16.67 3.12
N LEU A 58 -7.31 -15.75 2.42
CA LEU A 58 -8.77 -15.53 2.50
C LEU A 58 -9.49 -16.06 1.26
N ASN A 59 -8.78 -16.23 0.15
CA ASN A 59 -9.32 -16.71 -1.13
C ASN A 59 -8.52 -17.94 -1.61
N ASP A 60 -8.92 -19.12 -1.14
CA ASP A 60 -8.25 -20.41 -1.40
C ASP A 60 -8.26 -20.86 -2.88
N THR A 61 -9.03 -20.18 -3.74
CA THR A 61 -9.18 -20.53 -5.16
C THR A 61 -8.18 -19.84 -6.08
N ASP A 62 -7.56 -18.74 -5.65
CA ASP A 62 -6.57 -18.03 -6.45
C ASP A 62 -5.18 -18.57 -6.09
N GLN A 63 -4.47 -19.21 -7.03
CA GLN A 63 -3.03 -19.38 -6.91
C GLN A 63 -2.31 -18.24 -7.65
N ILE A 64 -1.20 -17.78 -7.08
CA ILE A 64 -0.33 -16.77 -7.70
C ILE A 64 1.07 -17.32 -7.73
N GLU A 65 1.61 -17.48 -8.94
CA GLU A 65 2.95 -17.99 -9.14
C GLU A 65 3.99 -17.13 -8.38
N GLY A 66 4.84 -17.80 -7.60
CA GLY A 66 5.89 -17.15 -6.83
C GLY A 66 5.44 -16.37 -5.59
N ILE A 67 4.15 -16.41 -5.21
CA ILE A 67 3.64 -15.78 -3.99
C ILE A 67 2.95 -16.82 -3.11
N SER A 68 3.51 -17.06 -1.92
CA SER A 68 2.90 -17.93 -0.92
C SER A 68 1.97 -17.13 0.01
N PRO A 69 0.89 -17.74 0.52
CA PRO A 69 0.04 -17.13 1.54
C PRO A 69 0.84 -16.74 2.79
N SER A 70 0.53 -15.60 3.42
CA SER A 70 1.25 -15.12 4.61
C SER A 70 0.37 -14.35 5.58
N GLU A 71 0.41 -14.72 6.86
CA GLU A 71 -0.34 -14.02 7.93
C GLU A 71 0.11 -12.56 8.09
N SER A 72 1.40 -12.30 7.92
CA SER A 72 1.95 -10.94 7.92
C SER A 72 1.34 -10.08 6.80
N GLY A 73 0.94 -10.71 5.70
CA GLY A 73 0.25 -10.09 4.58
C GLY A 73 -1.19 -9.69 4.89
N LEU A 74 -1.90 -10.41 5.77
CA LEU A 74 -3.31 -10.13 6.12
C LEU A 74 -3.51 -8.71 6.65
N SER A 75 -2.60 -8.28 7.52
CA SER A 75 -2.61 -6.95 8.12
C SER A 75 -2.51 -5.86 7.03
N VAL A 76 -1.63 -6.04 6.05
CA VAL A 76 -1.46 -5.09 4.94
C VAL A 76 -2.62 -5.16 3.96
N TYR A 77 -3.11 -6.37 3.68
CA TYR A 77 -4.28 -6.61 2.83
C TYR A 77 -5.54 -5.91 3.36
N SER A 78 -5.84 -6.02 4.66
CA SER A 78 -7.00 -5.35 5.28
C SER A 78 -6.98 -3.83 5.09
N ARG A 79 -5.80 -3.21 5.19
CA ARG A 79 -5.61 -1.77 4.93
C ARG A 79 -5.78 -1.44 3.45
N ALA A 80 -5.25 -2.28 2.56
CA ALA A 80 -5.43 -2.13 1.12
C ALA A 80 -6.91 -2.21 0.72
N LEU A 81 -7.69 -3.10 1.33
CA LEU A 81 -9.15 -3.14 1.13
C LEU A 81 -9.84 -1.86 1.59
N THR A 82 -9.43 -1.33 2.74
CA THR A 82 -9.97 -0.05 3.25
C THR A 82 -9.62 1.10 2.29
N ALA A 83 -8.42 1.09 1.70
CA ALA A 83 -8.01 2.08 0.71
C ALA A 83 -8.88 2.00 -0.57
N LEU A 84 -9.14 0.79 -1.08
CA LEU A 84 -10.04 0.61 -2.24
C LEU A 84 -11.46 1.10 -1.94
N LYS A 85 -12.00 0.78 -0.75
CA LYS A 85 -13.31 1.27 -0.32
C LYS A 85 -13.39 2.79 -0.29
N ARG A 86 -12.34 3.48 0.20
CA ARG A 86 -12.29 4.96 0.25
C ARG A 86 -12.29 5.59 -1.14
N LEU A 87 -11.71 4.92 -2.12
CA LEU A 87 -11.69 5.41 -3.50
C LEU A 87 -13.03 5.25 -4.20
N ASN A 88 -14.01 4.60 -3.55
CA ASN A 88 -15.31 4.27 -4.12
C ASN A 88 -15.14 3.67 -5.52
N ASP A 89 -14.15 2.79 -5.65
CA ASP A 89 -13.77 2.16 -6.90
C ASP A 89 -14.88 1.17 -7.27
N ASN A 90 -15.98 1.72 -7.79
CA ASN A 90 -17.20 0.98 -8.15
C ASN A 90 -17.01 0.19 -9.46
N GLN A 91 -15.81 0.22 -10.04
CA GLN A 91 -15.40 -0.56 -11.21
C GLN A 91 -14.80 -1.93 -10.85
N ILE A 92 -15.11 -2.45 -9.65
CA ILE A 92 -14.73 -3.82 -9.25
C ILE A 92 -15.62 -4.80 -10.04
N HIS A 93 -15.24 -5.08 -11.28
CA HIS A 93 -15.79 -6.17 -12.09
C HIS A 93 -15.08 -7.52 -11.82
N TYR A 94 -14.04 -7.51 -10.97
CA TYR A 94 -13.16 -8.64 -10.68
C TYR A 94 -13.13 -8.96 -9.17
N THR A 95 -12.57 -10.11 -8.80
CA THR A 95 -12.27 -10.35 -7.37
C THR A 95 -11.21 -9.35 -6.88
N LEU A 96 -11.22 -9.05 -5.58
CA LEU A 96 -10.26 -8.10 -4.98
C LEU A 96 -8.80 -8.51 -5.22
N THR A 97 -8.51 -9.81 -5.19
CA THR A 97 -7.20 -10.38 -5.52
C THR A 97 -6.77 -10.02 -6.95
N GLN A 98 -7.68 -10.14 -7.92
CA GLN A 98 -7.41 -9.81 -9.32
C GLN A 98 -7.17 -8.31 -9.52
N HIS A 99 -7.85 -7.46 -8.74
CA HIS A 99 -7.59 -6.00 -8.75
C HIS A 99 -6.16 -5.68 -8.31
N PHE A 100 -5.68 -6.31 -7.24
CA PHE A 100 -4.28 -6.15 -6.80
C PHE A 100 -3.27 -6.76 -7.77
N LYS A 101 -3.61 -7.87 -8.44
CA LYS A 101 -2.78 -8.42 -9.54
C LYS A 101 -2.65 -7.42 -10.68
N GLN A 102 -3.74 -6.75 -11.05
CA GLN A 102 -3.71 -5.73 -12.10
C GLN A 102 -2.80 -4.55 -11.70
N TYR A 103 -2.93 -4.04 -10.47
CA TYR A 103 -2.03 -2.99 -9.95
C TYR A 103 -0.56 -3.42 -9.97
N GLN A 104 -0.28 -4.69 -9.64
CA GLN A 104 1.08 -5.22 -9.68
C GLN A 104 1.61 -5.29 -11.12
N SER A 105 0.79 -5.77 -12.05
CA SER A 105 1.13 -5.80 -13.48
C SER A 105 1.42 -4.40 -14.02
N ASP A 106 0.58 -3.42 -13.69
CA ASP A 106 0.75 -2.03 -14.11
C ASP A 106 2.04 -1.43 -13.52
N ILE A 107 2.34 -1.65 -12.23
CA ILE A 107 3.61 -1.20 -11.65
C ILE A 107 4.82 -1.84 -12.35
N ARG A 108 4.77 -3.14 -12.65
CA ARG A 108 5.87 -3.84 -13.32
C ARG A 108 6.08 -3.34 -14.74
N ARG A 109 5.00 -3.15 -15.51
CA ARG A 109 5.06 -2.53 -16.85
C ARG A 109 5.65 -1.13 -16.79
N LEU A 110 5.27 -0.33 -15.79
CA LEU A 110 5.84 0.99 -15.58
C LEU A 110 7.34 0.93 -15.26
N ILE A 111 7.77 -0.03 -14.45
CA ILE A 111 9.18 -0.24 -14.10
C ILE A 111 10.00 -0.73 -15.29
N GLU A 112 9.45 -1.61 -16.13
CA GLU A 112 10.17 -2.24 -17.24
C GLU A 112 10.19 -1.31 -18.46
N PHE A 113 9.02 -0.93 -18.94
CA PHE A 113 8.84 -0.19 -20.19
C PHE A 113 8.83 1.33 -19.99
N GLY A 114 8.74 1.80 -18.74
CA GLY A 114 8.65 3.23 -18.44
C GLY A 114 7.29 3.87 -18.81
N GLN A 115 6.32 3.06 -19.22
CA GLN A 115 5.03 3.51 -19.75
C GLN A 115 3.92 2.57 -19.31
N VAL A 116 2.79 3.17 -18.91
CA VAL A 116 1.48 2.52 -18.76
C VAL A 116 0.42 3.55 -19.11
N ASP A 117 -0.82 3.10 -19.31
CA ASP A 117 -1.93 4.01 -19.58
C ASP A 117 -2.18 5.01 -18.43
N VAL A 118 -2.64 6.21 -18.78
CA VAL A 118 -2.86 7.32 -17.84
C VAL A 118 -3.92 6.96 -16.80
N ASP A 119 -4.93 6.19 -17.18
CA ASP A 119 -5.94 5.72 -16.24
C ASP A 119 -5.35 4.74 -15.22
N ALA A 120 -4.44 3.87 -15.64
CA ALA A 120 -3.71 2.96 -14.74
C ALA A 120 -2.82 3.74 -13.77
N LEU A 121 -2.08 4.75 -14.25
CA LEU A 121 -1.31 5.66 -13.39
C LEU A 121 -2.19 6.35 -12.36
N THR A 122 -3.35 6.85 -12.79
CA THR A 122 -4.30 7.58 -11.94
C THR A 122 -4.85 6.67 -10.84
N ARG A 123 -5.27 5.44 -11.18
CA ARG A 123 -5.75 4.43 -10.22
C ARG A 123 -4.66 4.03 -9.24
N LEU A 124 -3.46 3.70 -9.72
CA LEU A 124 -2.32 3.36 -8.87
C LEU A 124 -1.99 4.50 -7.89
N ARG A 125 -1.92 5.73 -8.39
CA ARG A 125 -1.62 6.91 -7.57
C ARG A 125 -2.70 7.09 -6.50
N GLY A 126 -3.98 7.02 -6.88
CA GLY A 126 -5.10 7.11 -5.95
C GLY A 126 -5.02 6.05 -4.86
N PHE A 127 -4.76 4.81 -5.24
CA PHE A 127 -4.58 3.68 -4.32
C PHE A 127 -3.44 3.90 -3.32
N PHE A 128 -2.23 4.21 -3.78
CA PHE A 128 -1.08 4.40 -2.90
C PHE A 128 -1.23 5.65 -2.01
N SER A 129 -1.90 6.70 -2.50
CA SER A 129 -2.26 7.86 -1.69
C SER A 129 -3.22 7.49 -0.56
N ALA A 130 -4.34 6.84 -0.89
CA ALA A 130 -5.35 6.43 0.10
C ALA A 130 -4.79 5.43 1.13
N LEU A 131 -3.96 4.48 0.69
CA LEU A 131 -3.27 3.56 1.60
C LEU A 131 -2.30 4.29 2.53
N GLY A 132 -1.57 5.29 2.01
CA GLY A 132 -0.69 6.13 2.80
C GLY A 132 -1.44 6.96 3.85
N ASP A 133 -2.62 7.49 3.51
CA ASP A 133 -3.48 8.22 4.46
C ASP A 133 -3.94 7.33 5.61
N ILE A 134 -4.45 6.13 5.32
CA ILE A 134 -4.86 5.15 6.33
C ILE A 134 -3.71 4.82 7.29
N LEU A 135 -2.52 4.54 6.74
CA LEU A 135 -1.36 4.22 7.57
C LEU A 135 -0.93 5.40 8.45
N ARG A 136 -1.05 6.65 7.97
CA ARG A 136 -0.77 7.85 8.77
C ARG A 136 -1.80 8.06 9.88
N GLU A 137 -3.08 7.86 9.61
CA GLU A 137 -4.15 7.96 10.60
C GLU A 137 -3.97 6.93 11.74
N GLU A 138 -3.58 5.69 11.40
CA GLU A 138 -3.24 4.66 12.39
C GLU A 138 -2.03 5.05 13.26
N LEU A 139 -1.04 5.72 12.68
CA LEU A 139 0.11 6.22 13.44
C LEU A 139 -0.28 7.38 14.36
N ALA A 140 -1.12 8.29 13.89
CA ALA A 140 -1.56 9.46 14.64
C ALA A 140 -2.48 9.07 15.82
N SER A 141 -3.48 8.22 15.60
CA SER A 141 -4.41 7.77 16.65
C SER A 141 -3.68 7.14 17.84
N ARG A 142 -2.63 6.33 17.60
CA ARG A 142 -1.82 5.73 18.67
C ARG A 142 -0.92 6.71 19.42
N ALA A 143 -0.56 7.84 18.82
CA ALA A 143 0.18 8.89 19.51
C ALA A 143 -0.69 9.61 20.56
N TYR A 144 -2.01 9.69 20.31
CA TYR A 144 -2.99 10.28 21.23
C TYR A 144 -3.41 9.31 22.35
N ASP A 145 -3.36 7.99 22.13
CA ASP A 145 -3.66 6.98 23.16
C ASP A 145 -2.55 6.75 24.20
N ARG A 146 -1.45 7.54 24.19
CA ARG A 146 -0.52 7.57 25.32
C ARG A 146 -1.19 8.32 26.48
N PRO A 147 -1.46 7.67 27.63
CA PRO A 147 -2.09 8.35 28.76
C PRO A 147 -1.27 9.57 29.17
N ARG A 148 -1.94 10.69 29.46
CA ARG A 148 -1.38 11.86 30.15
C ARG A 148 -1.05 11.56 31.63
N ASP A 149 -0.64 10.33 31.95
CA ASP A 149 -0.18 9.99 33.29
C ASP A 149 1.29 10.39 33.41
N THR A 150 1.51 11.60 33.92
CA THR A 150 2.66 12.07 34.76
C THR A 150 2.94 13.56 34.54
N LEU A 151 2.00 14.42 34.92
CA LEU A 151 2.35 15.79 35.33
C LEU A 151 1.67 16.10 36.66
N GLY A 152 2.41 15.76 37.73
CA GLY A 152 2.52 16.54 38.96
C GLY A 152 1.25 16.81 39.75
N VAL A 153 0.89 15.89 40.65
CA VAL A 153 0.43 16.30 41.98
C VAL A 153 1.65 16.28 42.88
N ILE A 154 2.33 17.43 42.97
CA ILE A 154 3.25 17.70 44.08
C ILE A 154 2.43 18.53 45.06
N ASN A 155 2.05 17.91 46.19
CA ASN A 155 1.60 18.62 47.38
C ASN A 155 2.81 19.14 48.15
#